data_AF-A0A3C0KV16-F1
#
_entry.id   AF-A0A3C0KV16-F1
#
_cell.length_a   1.000
_cell.length_b   1.000
_cell.length_c   1.000
_cell.angle_alpha   90.00
_cell.angle_beta   90.00
_cell.angle_gamma   90.00
#
_symmetry.space_group_name_H-M   'P 1'
#
loop_
_entity.id
_entity.type
_entity.pdbx_description
1 polymer ?
#
loop_
_entity_poly.entity_id
_entity_poly.type
_entity_poly.pdbx_seq_one_letter_code
_entity_poly.pdbx_strand_id
1 'polypeptide(L)'
;MKRQHLYIVYIGLWICLLMLLLFPPAKQLVNQWAGRGSLAQALLLIYGIPVFLLYLLSAFLFDVRTEVIRKEDIISFLGRRTMRIIMFLFVIIALILLILASFAP
;
A
#
# COMPACT_ATOMS: atom_id res chain seq x y z
N MET A 1 18.06 0.54 -12.27
CA MET A 1 17.65 1.93 -11.95
C MET A 1 18.56 2.50 -10.87
N LYS A 2 18.86 3.81 -10.89
CA LYS A 2 19.60 4.46 -9.79
C LYS A 2 18.70 4.58 -8.56
N ARG A 3 19.24 4.30 -7.37
CA ARG A 3 18.50 4.37 -6.10
C ARG A 3 17.81 5.72 -5.86
N GLN A 4 18.39 6.82 -6.35
CA GLN A 4 17.80 8.16 -6.31
C GLN A 4 16.39 8.22 -6.93
N HIS A 5 16.14 7.47 -8.00
CA HIS A 5 14.82 7.47 -8.65
C HIS A 5 13.77 6.78 -7.75
N LEU A 6 14.17 5.78 -6.97
CA LEU A 6 13.26 5.14 -6.01
C LEU A 6 12.90 6.08 -4.87
N TYR A 7 13.81 6.95 -4.42
CA TYR A 7 13.47 7.97 -3.42
C TYR A 7 12.44 8.98 -3.95
N ILE A 8 12.55 9.38 -5.22
CA ILE A 8 11.55 10.26 -5.86
C ILE A 8 10.19 9.56 -5.90
N VAL A 9 10.14 8.30 -6.32
CA VAL A 9 8.91 7.50 -6.35
C VAL A 9 8.34 7.32 -4.93
N TYR A 10 9.20 7.11 -3.93
CA TYR A 10 8.81 6.95 -2.53
C TYR A 10 8.17 8.21 -1.95
N ILE A 11 8.80 9.37 -2.17
CA ILE A 11 8.27 10.67 -1.76
C ILE A 11 6.95 10.95 -2.49
N GLY A 12 6.89 10.68 -3.80
CA GLY A 12 5.67 10.83 -4.60
C GLY A 12 4.51 9.98 -4.07
N LEU A 13 4.77 8.73 -3.68
CA LEU A 13 3.78 7.85 -3.05
C LEU A 13 3.29 8.37 -1.70
N TRP A 14 4.18 8.93 -0.87
CA TRP A 14 3.80 9.56 0.39
C TRP A 14 2.91 10.78 0.17
N ILE A 15 3.28 11.67 -0.76
CA ILE A 15 2.49 12.86 -1.10
C ILE A 15 1.12 12.42 -1.64
N CYS A 16 1.09 11.41 -2.52
CA CYS A 16 -0.15 10.86 -3.06
C CYS A 16 -1.06 10.30 -1.96
N LEU A 17 -0.51 9.48 -1.05
CA LEU A 17 -1.26 8.95 0.09
C LEU A 17 -1.81 10.07 0.98
N LEU A 18 -0.99 11.07 1.27
CA LEU A 18 -1.35 12.19 2.13
C LEU A 18 -2.44 13.05 1.49
N MET A 19 -2.35 13.31 0.18
CA MET A 19 -3.44 13.90 -0.57
C MET A 19 -4.70 13.05 -0.49
N LEU A 20 -4.61 11.73 -0.70
CA LEU A 20 -5.76 10.83 -0.66
C LEU A 20 -6.48 10.81 0.71
N LEU A 21 -5.72 10.95 1.80
CA LEU A 21 -6.25 11.00 3.16
C LEU A 21 -6.91 12.35 3.48
N LEU A 22 -6.32 13.45 3.00
CA LEU A 22 -6.76 14.80 3.30
C LEU A 22 -7.82 15.33 2.32
N PHE A 23 -7.89 14.83 1.08
CA PHE A 23 -8.82 15.34 0.08
C PHE A 23 -10.27 14.90 0.38
N PRO A 24 -11.20 15.84 0.58
CA PRO A 24 -12.63 15.55 0.72
C PRO A 24 -13.24 14.70 -0.40
N PRO A 25 -12.90 14.88 -1.70
CA PRO A 25 -13.51 14.08 -2.75
C PRO A 25 -13.02 12.63 -2.76
N ALA A 26 -11.86 12.30 -2.19
CA ALA A 26 -11.43 10.90 -2.02
C ALA A 26 -12.36 10.16 -1.05
N LYS A 27 -12.79 10.82 0.03
CA LYS A 27 -13.79 10.29 0.97
C LYS A 27 -15.16 10.12 0.29
N GLN A 28 -15.55 11.07 -0.56
CA GLN A 28 -16.78 10.94 -1.35
C GLN A 28 -16.69 9.80 -2.36
N LEU A 29 -15.54 9.58 -3.00
CA LEU A 29 -15.29 8.45 -3.90
C LEU A 29 -15.44 7.11 -3.19
N VAL A 30 -14.88 6.97 -1.99
CA VAL A 30 -15.03 5.78 -1.15
C VAL A 30 -16.50 5.55 -0.81
N ASN A 31 -17.22 6.59 -0.41
CA ASN A 31 -18.65 6.49 -0.07
C ASN A 31 -19.53 6.19 -1.29
N GLN A 32 -19.20 6.74 -2.46
CA GLN A 32 -19.92 6.46 -3.71
C GLN A 32 -19.67 5.03 -4.21
N TRP A 33 -18.44 4.53 -4.07
CA TRP A 33 -18.10 3.15 -4.40
C TRP A 33 -18.68 2.17 -3.39
N ALA A 34 -18.70 2.52 -2.11
CA ALA A 34 -19.40 1.76 -1.06
C ALA A 34 -20.93 1.73 -1.29
N GLY A 35 -21.51 2.78 -1.86
CA GLY A 35 -22.93 2.80 -2.24
C GLY A 35 -23.27 1.99 -3.49
N ARG A 36 -22.28 1.60 -4.31
CA ARG A 36 -22.46 0.81 -5.55
C ARG A 36 -21.89 -0.61 -5.48
N GLY A 37 -21.32 -1.02 -4.35
CA GLY A 37 -20.62 -2.29 -4.19
C GLY A 37 -20.15 -2.54 -2.76
N SER A 38 -19.16 -3.42 -2.58
CA SER A 38 -18.63 -3.73 -1.25
C SER A 38 -17.73 -2.60 -0.72
N LEU A 39 -18.10 -1.99 0.41
CA LEU A 39 -17.28 -1.00 1.13
C LEU A 39 -15.85 -1.53 1.41
N ALA A 40 -15.72 -2.85 1.60
CA ALA A 40 -14.43 -3.54 1.75
C ALA A 40 -13.50 -3.30 0.56
N GLN A 41 -14.04 -3.46 -0.65
CA GLN A 41 -13.27 -3.34 -1.90
C GLN A 41 -12.84 -1.89 -2.12
N ALA A 42 -13.73 -0.93 -1.83
CA ALA A 42 -13.40 0.49 -1.91
C ALA A 42 -12.24 0.86 -0.97
N LEU A 43 -12.31 0.42 0.30
CA LEU A 43 -11.22 0.66 1.27
C LEU A 43 -9.91 -0.02 0.86
N LEU A 44 -9.97 -1.27 0.38
CA LEU A 44 -8.79 -2.04 0.02
C LEU A 44 -8.09 -1.48 -1.22
N LEU A 45 -8.84 -1.05 -2.23
CA LEU A 45 -8.29 -0.48 -3.46
C LEU A 45 -7.77 0.95 -3.24
N ILE A 46 -8.54 1.78 -2.56
CA ILE A 46 -8.24 3.22 -2.42
C ILE A 46 -7.15 3.44 -1.36
N TYR A 47 -7.21 2.76 -0.22
CA TYR A 47 -6.23 2.95 0.87
C TYR A 47 -5.28 1.77 1.01
N GLY A 48 -5.76 0.54 0.87
CA GLY A 48 -4.93 -0.67 1.04
C GLY A 48 -3.77 -0.75 0.03
N ILE A 49 -4.03 -0.53 -1.26
CA ILE A 49 -2.99 -0.60 -2.31
C ILE A 49 -1.88 0.44 -2.09
N PRO A 50 -2.18 1.75 -1.91
CA PRO A 50 -1.13 2.73 -1.68
C PRO A 50 -0.29 2.44 -0.43
N VAL A 51 -0.94 2.02 0.66
CA VAL A 51 -0.25 1.65 1.91
C VAL A 51 0.64 0.42 1.70
N PHE A 52 0.17 -0.58 0.96
CA PHE A 52 0.95 -1.76 0.62
C PHE A 52 2.17 -1.43 -0.26
N LEU A 53 2.00 -0.57 -1.26
CA LEU A 53 3.11 -0.10 -2.09
C LEU A 53 4.15 0.67 -1.28
N LEU A 54 3.71 1.55 -0.37
CA LEU A 54 4.59 2.27 0.55
C LEU A 54 5.34 1.32 1.49
N TYR A 55 4.68 0.28 1.99
CA TYR A 55 5.32 -0.75 2.79
C TYR A 55 6.40 -1.48 2.00
N LEU A 56 6.07 -1.98 0.81
CA LEU A 56 7.02 -2.67 -0.07
C LEU A 56 8.22 -1.79 -0.41
N LEU A 57 7.98 -0.53 -0.78
CA LEU A 57 9.04 0.39 -1.17
C LEU A 57 9.93 0.78 0.02
N SER A 58 9.34 1.01 1.20
CA SER A 58 10.10 1.24 2.43
C SER A 58 10.96 0.03 2.75
N ALA A 59 10.36 -1.16 2.80
CA ALA A 59 11.05 -2.41 3.07
C ALA A 59 12.20 -2.67 2.09
N PHE A 60 11.97 -2.40 0.80
CA PHE A 60 12.97 -2.55 -0.25
C PHE A 60 14.13 -1.56 -0.07
N LEU A 61 13.85 -0.29 0.20
CA LEU A 61 14.87 0.74 0.44
C LEU A 61 15.72 0.46 1.70
N PHE A 62 15.15 -0.21 2.70
CA PHE A 62 15.87 -0.60 3.91
C PHE A 62 16.75 -1.84 3.71
N ASP A 63 16.23 -2.88 3.06
CA ASP A 63 16.96 -4.15 2.84
C ASP A 63 18.01 -4.03 1.73
N VAL A 64 17.70 -3.31 0.64
CA VAL A 64 18.58 -3.18 -0.52
C VAL A 64 19.29 -1.84 -0.48
N ARG A 65 20.55 -1.85 -0.05
CA ARG A 65 21.38 -0.64 0.10
C ARG A 65 22.28 -0.33 -1.09
N THR A 66 22.16 -1.07 -2.19
CA THR A 66 22.97 -0.88 -3.39
C THR A 66 22.58 0.39 -4.15
N GLU A 67 23.56 1.07 -4.75
CA GLU A 67 23.31 2.31 -5.52
C GLU A 67 22.61 2.05 -6.87
N VAL A 68 22.91 0.90 -7.47
CA VAL A 68 22.33 0.43 -8.72
C VAL A 68 21.45 -0.77 -8.44
N ILE A 69 20.16 -0.59 -8.69
CA ILE A 69 19.14 -1.63 -8.50
C ILE A 69 19.07 -2.48 -9.77
N ARG A 70 19.35 -3.77 -9.63
CA ARG A 70 19.16 -4.80 -10.66
C ARG A 70 17.88 -5.59 -10.42
N LYS A 71 17.40 -6.27 -11.46
CA LYS A 71 16.19 -7.11 -11.38
C LYS A 71 16.37 -8.27 -10.39
N GLU A 72 17.59 -8.79 -10.31
CA GLU A 72 18.01 -9.84 -9.36
C GLU A 72 17.77 -9.43 -7.91
N ASP A 73 18.07 -8.17 -7.56
CA ASP A 73 17.88 -7.62 -6.22
C ASP A 73 16.40 -7.60 -5.82
N ILE A 74 15.53 -7.28 -6.77
CA ILE A 74 14.07 -7.26 -6.59
C ILE A 74 13.54 -8.67 -6.35
N ILE A 75 13.93 -9.64 -7.17
CA ILE A 75 13.49 -11.03 -7.04
C ILE A 75 13.99 -11.62 -5.72
N SER A 76 15.25 -11.37 -5.37
CA SER A 76 15.84 -11.82 -4.11
C SER A 76 15.14 -11.20 -2.89
N PHE A 77 14.78 -9.92 -2.98
CA PHE A 77 13.98 -9.24 -1.95
C PHE A 77 12.59 -9.88 -1.80
N LEU A 78 11.85 -10.06 -2.90
CA LEU A 78 10.52 -10.69 -2.85
C LEU A 78 10.60 -12.08 -2.24
N GLY A 79 11.53 -12.92 -2.70
CA GLY A 79 11.72 -14.28 -2.18
C GLY A 79 11.96 -14.31 -0.68
N ARG A 80 12.88 -13.46 -0.18
CA ARG A 80 13.22 -13.38 1.26
C ARG A 80 12.09 -12.82 2.12
N ARG A 81 11.29 -11.89 1.59
CA ARG A 81 10.21 -11.24 2.35
C ARG A 81 8.82 -11.80 2.10
N THR A 82 8.67 -12.84 1.29
CA THR A 82 7.38 -13.47 0.97
C THR A 82 6.49 -13.62 2.20
N MET A 83 7.02 -14.21 3.28
CA MET A 83 6.24 -14.44 4.49
C MET A 83 5.83 -13.15 5.22
N ARG A 84 6.69 -12.12 5.24
CA ARG A 84 6.34 -10.81 5.83
C ARG A 84 5.33 -10.05 4.98
N ILE A 85 5.41 -10.19 3.65
CA ILE A 85 4.45 -9.62 2.71
C ILE A 85 3.08 -10.27 2.91
N ILE A 86 3.02 -11.60 3.03
CA ILE A 86 1.79 -12.33 3.32
C ILE A 86 1.19 -11.92 4.66
N MET A 87 2.01 -11.86 5.73
CA MET A 87 1.53 -11.40 7.04
C MET A 87 0.97 -9.98 6.97
N PHE A 88 1.65 -9.07 6.27
CA PHE A 88 1.18 -7.69 6.14
C PHE A 88 -0.15 -7.61 5.38
N LEU A 89 -0.29 -8.36 4.27
CA LEU A 89 -1.56 -8.47 3.54
C LEU A 89 -2.66 -9.04 4.42
N PHE A 90 -2.37 -10.08 5.20
CA PHE A 90 -3.30 -10.67 6.14
C PHE A 90 -3.78 -9.65 7.18
N VAL A 91 -2.87 -8.85 7.76
CA VAL A 91 -3.22 -7.79 8.71
C VAL A 91 -4.08 -6.71 8.07
N ILE A 92 -3.78 -6.26 6.85
CA ILE A 92 -4.61 -5.30 6.13
C ILE A 92 -6.03 -5.85 5.93
N ILE A 93 -6.15 -7.08 5.45
CA ILE A 93 -7.45 -7.71 5.21
C ILE A 93 -8.22 -7.86 6.53
N ALA A 94 -7.57 -8.37 7.57
CA ALA A 94 -8.17 -8.54 8.89
C ALA A 94 -8.66 -7.20 9.47
N LEU A 95 -7.87 -6.13 9.32
CA LEU A 95 -8.26 -4.79 9.76
C LEU A 95 -9.47 -4.26 8.99
N ILE A 96 -9.52 -4.47 7.66
CA ILE A 96 -10.67 -4.08 6.84
C ILE A 96 -11.92 -4.86 7.24
N LEU A 97 -11.80 -6.17 7.45
CA LEU A 97 -12.91 -7.01 7.91
C LEU A 97 -13.40 -6.59 9.30
N LEU A 98 -12.49 -6.25 10.21
CA LEU A 98 -12.83 -5.74 11.54
C LEU A 98 -13.58 -4.41 11.46
N ILE A 99 -13.11 -3.49 10.61
CA ILE A 99 -13.80 -2.22 10.34
C ILE A 99 -15.21 -2.50 9.83
N LEU A 100 -15.38 -3.39 8.86
CA LEU A 100 -16.71 -3.74 8.33
C LEU A 100 -17.61 -4.36 9.40
N ALA A 101 -17.09 -5.27 10.22
CA ALA A 101 -17.84 -5.87 11.31
C ALA A 101 -18.29 -4.82 12.34
N SER A 102 -17.49 -3.77 12.58
CA SER A 102 -17.88 -2.67 13.46
C SER A 102 -18.94 -1.73 12.88
N PHE A 103 -19.19 -1.79 11.57
CA PHE A 103 -20.23 -1.03 10.87
C PHE A 103 -21.44 -1.88 10.46
N ALA A 104 -21.38 -3.20 10.63
CA ALA A 104 -22.54 -4.07 10.43
C ALA A 104 -23.48 -3.92 11.65
N PRO A 105 -24.80 -3.69 11.44
CA PRO A 105 -25.76 -3.60 12.54
C PRO A 105 -25.95 -4.92 13.28
#